data_AF-A0A4S2CYS3-F1
#
_entry.id   AF-A0A4S2CYS3-F1
#
_cell.length_a   1.000
_cell.length_b   1.000
_cell.length_c   1.000
_cell.angle_alpha   90.00
_cell.angle_beta   90.00
_cell.angle_gamma   90.00
#
_symmetry.space_group_name_H-M   'P 1'
#
loop_
_entity.id
_entity.type
_entity.pdbx_description
1 polymer ?
#
loop_
_entity_poly.entity_id
_entity_poly.type
_entity_poly.pdbx_seq_one_letter_code
_entity_poly.pdbx_strand_id
1 'polypeptide(L)'
;MNRMIWSVLVWLACMPAHAQTVYKCVSAGQARYQSAACPEGRTEQTWSAVQHRPVRYYAAYVEALRRELKRDAAARRGRQAMPAARRGRATAAPGVRGHLISVHRDPQACAAARQRREAAYRAAGLTRDLALSRRLDDAVFEACR
;
A
#
# COMPACT_ATOMS: atom_id res chain seq x y z
N MET A 1 57.59 -22.73 15.70
CA MET A 1 56.72 -21.53 15.58
C MET A 1 55.36 -21.79 14.90
N ASN A 2 55.09 -22.99 14.35
CA ASN A 2 53.77 -23.31 13.73
C ASN A 2 52.65 -23.73 14.70
N ARG A 3 52.97 -24.13 15.94
CA ARG A 3 51.97 -24.62 16.91
C ARG A 3 51.14 -23.51 17.56
N MET A 4 51.67 -22.28 17.67
CA MET A 4 50.91 -21.12 18.18
C MET A 4 49.90 -20.58 17.16
N ILE A 5 50.23 -20.69 15.87
CA ILE A 5 49.37 -20.19 14.77
C ILE A 5 48.08 -21.03 14.68
N TRP A 6 48.17 -22.34 14.92
CA TRP A 6 47.00 -23.23 14.93
C TRP A 6 46.04 -22.94 16.09
N SER A 7 46.56 -22.55 17.26
CA SER A 7 45.73 -22.24 18.43
C SER A 7 44.91 -20.96 18.26
N VAL A 8 45.46 -19.94 17.56
CA VAL A 8 44.75 -18.67 17.28
C VAL A 8 43.65 -18.86 16.24
N LEU A 9 43.86 -19.73 15.25
CA LEU A 9 42.89 -20.02 14.19
C LEU A 9 41.63 -20.76 14.71
N VAL A 10 41.79 -21.61 15.72
CA VAL A 10 40.64 -22.34 16.33
C VAL A 10 39.78 -21.41 17.19
N TRP A 11 40.35 -20.40 17.83
CA TRP A 11 39.59 -19.47 18.67
C TRP A 11 38.70 -18.51 17.84
N LEU A 12 39.11 -18.17 16.62
CA LEU A 12 38.34 -17.29 15.73
C LEU A 12 37.07 -17.95 15.15
N ALA A 13 36.95 -19.27 15.19
CA ALA A 13 35.83 -20.01 14.61
C ALA A 13 34.60 -20.08 15.53
N CYS A 14 34.71 -19.64 16.79
CA CYS A 14 33.61 -19.69 17.77
C CYS A 14 32.80 -18.38 17.81
N MET A 15 32.74 -17.63 16.71
CA MET A 15 31.75 -16.56 16.61
C MET A 15 30.39 -17.18 16.28
N PRO A 16 29.35 -16.96 17.10
CA PRO A 16 28.03 -17.49 16.82
C PRO A 16 27.60 -16.93 15.47
N ALA A 17 27.44 -17.83 14.49
CA ALA A 17 26.79 -17.50 13.24
C ALA A 17 25.45 -16.86 13.59
N HIS A 18 25.27 -15.59 13.25
CA HIS A 18 24.10 -14.81 13.65
C HIS A 18 22.83 -15.32 12.94
N ALA A 19 22.31 -16.45 13.39
CA ALA A 19 20.89 -16.76 13.28
C ALA A 19 20.19 -15.68 14.11
N GLN A 20 19.54 -14.73 13.43
CA GLN A 20 18.85 -13.65 14.11
C GLN A 20 17.77 -14.28 14.99
N THR A 21 17.95 -14.26 16.30
CA THR A 21 17.02 -14.90 17.24
C THR A 21 16.12 -13.80 17.79
N VAL A 22 14.81 -14.01 17.78
CA VAL A 22 13.85 -13.05 18.32
C VAL A 22 13.34 -13.57 19.65
N TYR A 23 13.46 -12.74 20.69
CA TYR A 23 12.98 -13.01 22.04
C TYR A 23 11.71 -12.20 22.30
N LYS A 24 10.67 -12.86 22.83
CA LYS A 24 9.50 -12.21 23.44
C LYS A 24 9.79 -12.02 24.92
N CYS A 25 10.13 -10.80 25.28
CA CYS A 25 10.33 -10.38 26.66
C CYS A 25 9.02 -9.84 27.23
N VAL A 26 8.61 -10.32 28.40
CA VAL A 26 7.47 -9.73 29.13
C VAL A 26 7.97 -9.04 30.39
N SER A 27 7.74 -7.73 30.48
CA SER A 27 7.98 -6.94 31.70
C SER A 27 6.75 -6.11 32.02
N ALA A 28 6.35 -6.07 33.30
CA ALA A 28 5.16 -5.35 33.78
C ALA A 28 3.87 -5.61 32.97
N GLY A 29 3.70 -6.83 32.43
CA GLY A 29 2.54 -7.22 31.61
C GLY A 29 2.59 -6.78 30.14
N GLN A 30 3.64 -6.11 29.70
CA GLN A 30 3.83 -5.72 28.30
C GLN A 30 4.80 -6.66 27.58
N ALA A 31 4.44 -7.10 26.38
CA ALA A 31 5.30 -7.92 25.53
C ALA A 31 6.16 -7.04 24.60
N ARG A 32 7.48 -7.21 24.66
CA ARG A 32 8.46 -6.56 23.78
C ARG A 32 9.24 -7.62 23.01
N TYR A 33 9.35 -7.42 21.69
CA TYR A 33 10.08 -8.33 20.80
C TYR A 33 11.43 -7.70 20.45
N GLN A 34 12.51 -8.45 20.64
CA GLN A 34 13.88 -7.94 20.46
C GLN A 34 14.84 -9.03 20.00
N SER A 35 15.93 -8.64 19.36
CA SER A 35 16.96 -9.56 18.86
C SER A 35 18.06 -9.90 19.87
N ALA A 36 18.16 -9.11 20.94
CA ALA A 36 19.04 -9.37 22.08
C ALA A 36 18.24 -10.10 23.17
N ALA A 37 18.94 -10.93 23.97
CA ALA A 37 18.35 -11.56 25.14
C ALA A 37 17.68 -10.52 26.07
N CYS A 38 16.61 -10.91 26.75
CA CYS A 38 15.88 -10.01 27.63
C CYS A 38 16.79 -9.53 28.77
N PRO A 39 17.07 -8.21 28.91
CA PRO A 39 17.98 -7.70 29.95
C PRO A 39 17.37 -7.86 31.35
N GLU A 40 16.08 -7.54 31.48
CA GLU A 40 15.29 -7.70 32.69
C GLU A 40 13.87 -8.13 32.27
N GLY A 41 13.48 -9.35 32.62
CA GLY A 41 12.16 -9.89 32.29
C GLY A 41 12.21 -11.38 32.00
N ARG A 42 11.04 -12.02 32.08
CA ARG A 42 10.90 -13.43 31.70
C ARG A 42 10.88 -13.53 30.18
N THR A 43 11.83 -14.25 29.61
CA THR A 43 11.73 -14.71 28.21
C THR A 43 10.58 -15.69 28.14
N GLU A 44 9.49 -15.30 27.50
CA GLU A 44 8.32 -16.17 27.36
C GLU A 44 8.51 -17.12 26.19
N GLN A 45 9.04 -16.62 25.06
CA GLN A 45 9.23 -17.39 23.84
C GLN A 45 10.45 -16.89 23.07
N THR A 46 11.09 -17.81 22.35
CA THR A 46 12.27 -17.56 21.52
C THR A 46 12.05 -18.20 20.16
N TRP A 47 12.28 -17.45 19.09
CA TRP A 47 12.22 -17.95 17.72
C TRP A 47 13.54 -17.73 16.99
N SER A 48 13.94 -18.70 16.16
CA SER A 48 14.95 -18.47 15.15
C SER A 48 14.32 -17.72 13.98
N ALA A 49 14.75 -16.49 13.72
CA ALA A 49 14.37 -15.78 12.51
C ALA A 49 15.18 -16.33 11.34
N VAL A 50 14.47 -17.03 10.45
CA VAL A 50 15.02 -17.42 9.16
C VAL A 50 15.06 -16.16 8.29
N GLN A 51 16.26 -15.64 8.06
CA GLN A 51 16.47 -14.63 7.04
C GLN A 51 16.29 -15.30 5.68
N HIS A 52 15.13 -15.12 5.06
CA HIS A 52 14.93 -15.51 3.68
C HIS A 52 15.85 -14.68 2.81
N ARG A 53 16.91 -15.32 2.28
CA ARG A 53 17.75 -14.69 1.26
C ARG A 53 16.82 -14.30 0.11
N PRO A 54 16.82 -13.04 -0.35
CA PRO A 54 15.97 -12.65 -1.46
C PRO A 54 16.29 -13.60 -2.62
N VAL A 55 15.29 -14.36 -3.04
CA VAL A 55 15.44 -15.35 -4.10
C VAL A 55 15.89 -14.58 -5.33
N ARG A 56 17.12 -14.85 -5.82
CA ARG A 56 17.71 -14.12 -6.95
C ARG A 56 16.78 -14.07 -8.16
N TYR A 57 15.94 -15.10 -8.31
CA TYR A 57 14.91 -15.22 -9.34
C TYR A 57 14.01 -13.98 -9.47
N TYR A 58 13.64 -13.34 -8.35
CA TYR A 58 12.75 -12.17 -8.37
C TYR A 58 13.49 -10.82 -8.24
N ALA A 59 14.83 -10.80 -8.19
CA ALA A 59 15.57 -9.57 -7.97
C ALA A 59 15.29 -8.52 -9.07
N ALA A 60 15.32 -8.95 -10.33
CA ALA A 60 15.02 -8.08 -11.47
C ALA A 60 13.56 -7.57 -11.45
N TYR A 61 12.61 -8.43 -11.10
CA TYR A 61 11.20 -8.07 -10.96
C TYR A 61 10.97 -7.03 -9.87
N VAL A 62 11.56 -7.22 -8.69
CA VAL A 62 11.46 -6.28 -7.56
C VAL A 62 12.09 -4.93 -7.92
N GLU A 63 13.21 -4.92 -8.63
CA GLU A 63 13.79 -3.66 -9.12
C GLU A 63 12.93 -2.95 -10.16
N ALA A 64 12.30 -3.70 -11.08
CA ALA A 64 11.37 -3.14 -12.05
C ALA A 64 10.19 -2.45 -11.34
N LEU A 65 9.58 -3.13 -10.36
CA LEU A 65 8.49 -2.58 -9.56
C LEU A 65 8.92 -1.32 -8.79
N ARG A 66 10.12 -1.32 -8.20
CA ARG A 66 10.68 -0.14 -7.53
C ARG A 66 10.86 1.04 -8.49
N ARG A 67 11.30 0.78 -9.72
CA ARG A 67 11.46 1.82 -10.76
C ARG A 67 10.11 2.41 -11.17
N GLU A 68 9.10 1.57 -11.35
CA GLU A 68 7.73 1.99 -11.68
C GLU A 68 7.15 2.88 -10.57
N LEU A 69 7.21 2.44 -9.30
CA LEU A 69 6.74 3.23 -8.16
C LEU A 69 7.44 4.60 -8.05
N LYS A 70 8.73 4.68 -8.37
CA LYS A 70 9.47 5.95 -8.41
C LYS A 70 8.98 6.86 -9.53
N ARG A 71 8.72 6.32 -10.73
CA ARG A 71 8.17 7.08 -11.87
C ARG A 71 6.79 7.62 -11.53
N ASP A 72 5.92 6.80 -10.95
CA ASP A 72 4.58 7.24 -10.53
C ASP A 72 4.63 8.32 -9.47
N ALA A 73 5.52 8.20 -8.49
CA ALA A 73 5.73 9.21 -7.47
C ALA A 73 6.21 10.55 -8.10
N ALA A 74 7.14 10.50 -9.05
CA ALA A 74 7.60 11.69 -9.77
C ALA A 74 6.47 12.32 -10.61
N ALA A 75 5.69 11.51 -11.33
CA ALA A 75 4.55 12.00 -12.11
C ALA A 75 3.47 12.64 -11.22
N ARG A 76 3.20 12.06 -10.04
CA ARG A 76 2.30 12.66 -9.03
C ARG A 76 2.81 14.02 -8.54
N ARG A 77 4.11 14.13 -8.23
CA ARG A 77 4.70 15.42 -7.81
C ARG A 77 4.67 16.46 -8.92
N GLY A 78 4.95 16.08 -10.17
CA GLY A 78 4.85 16.97 -11.33
C GLY A 78 3.43 17.50 -11.56
N ARG A 79 2.41 16.66 -11.34
CA ARG A 79 0.99 17.07 -11.38
C ARG A 79 0.59 18.00 -10.23
N GLN A 80 1.17 17.83 -9.04
CA GLN A 80 0.93 18.71 -7.89
C GLN A 80 1.66 20.07 -8.01
N ALA A 81 2.76 20.13 -8.78
CA ALA A 81 3.51 21.35 -9.04
C ALA A 81 2.88 22.25 -10.13
N MET A 82 1.89 21.76 -10.87
CA MET A 82 1.11 22.60 -11.77
C MET A 82 0.07 23.38 -10.95
N PRO A 83 0.13 24.72 -10.90
CA PRO A 83 -0.93 25.48 -10.27
C PRO A 83 -2.22 25.18 -11.03
N ALA A 84 -3.21 24.63 -10.32
CA ALA A 84 -4.51 24.35 -10.86
C ALA A 84 -5.03 25.62 -11.55
N ALA A 85 -5.12 25.59 -12.87
CA ALA A 85 -5.73 26.65 -13.66
C ALA A 85 -7.23 26.68 -13.32
N ARG A 86 -7.53 27.45 -12.27
CA ARG A 86 -8.77 28.15 -11.93
C ARG A 86 -9.93 27.90 -12.91
N ARG A 87 -10.70 26.82 -12.72
CA ARG A 87 -12.06 26.69 -13.25
C ARG A 87 -12.94 25.87 -12.31
N GLY A 88 -14.09 26.43 -11.96
CA GLY A 88 -15.19 25.72 -11.30
C GLY A 88 -15.41 26.10 -9.84
N ARG A 89 -16.20 27.14 -9.63
CA ARG A 89 -16.78 27.56 -8.34
C ARG A 89 -17.60 26.41 -7.74
N ALA A 90 -17.16 25.86 -6.62
CA ALA A 90 -18.00 25.15 -5.67
C ALA A 90 -17.63 25.65 -4.27
N THR A 91 -18.60 26.23 -3.59
CA THR A 91 -18.52 26.74 -2.22
C THR A 91 -18.28 25.58 -1.25
N ALA A 92 -17.02 25.21 -1.04
CA ALA A 92 -16.61 24.37 0.07
C ALA A 92 -16.14 25.26 1.23
N ALA A 93 -16.66 24.99 2.43
CA ALA A 93 -16.29 25.65 3.67
C ALA A 93 -14.76 25.72 3.86
N PRO A 94 -14.23 26.79 4.48
CA PRO A 94 -12.79 26.93 4.68
C PRO A 94 -12.33 25.92 5.73
N GLY A 95 -11.63 24.86 5.32
CA GLY A 95 -10.95 23.99 6.28
C GLY A 95 -10.55 22.60 5.81
N VAL A 96 -11.25 22.01 4.83
CA VAL A 96 -10.96 20.63 4.41
C VAL A 96 -10.59 20.59 2.93
N ARG A 97 -9.29 20.64 2.64
CA ARG A 97 -8.74 20.34 1.31
C ARG A 97 -8.47 18.83 1.22
N GLY A 98 -9.52 18.06 0.96
CA GLY A 98 -9.38 16.65 0.57
C GLY A 98 -9.11 16.53 -0.93
N HIS A 99 -8.17 15.67 -1.33
CA HIS A 99 -8.05 15.25 -2.72
C HIS A 99 -9.01 14.07 -2.97
N LEU A 100 -10.02 14.29 -3.80
CA LEU A 100 -10.91 13.22 -4.26
C LEU A 100 -10.17 12.37 -5.30
N ILE A 101 -9.87 11.12 -4.97
CA ILE A 101 -9.38 10.14 -5.95
C ILE A 101 -10.62 9.60 -6.66
N SER A 102 -10.82 9.94 -7.93
CA SER A 102 -11.93 9.38 -8.69
C SER A 102 -11.65 7.92 -9.04
N VAL A 103 -12.61 7.05 -8.71
CA VAL A 103 -12.60 5.63 -9.09
C VAL A 103 -12.89 5.46 -10.60
N HIS A 104 -13.52 6.46 -11.22
CA HIS A 104 -13.93 6.45 -12.63
C HIS A 104 -12.87 7.04 -13.56
N ARG A 105 -12.77 6.48 -14.77
CA ARG A 105 -11.89 6.98 -15.84
C ARG A 105 -12.22 8.42 -16.25
N ASP A 106 -13.51 8.74 -16.34
CA ASP A 106 -14.03 10.10 -16.54
C ASP A 106 -15.15 10.41 -15.51
N PRO A 107 -14.83 11.18 -14.45
CA PRO A 107 -15.80 11.51 -13.40
C PRO A 107 -16.98 12.36 -13.91
N GLN A 108 -16.77 13.20 -14.92
CA GLN A 108 -17.81 14.09 -15.43
C GLN A 108 -18.79 13.32 -16.33
N ALA A 109 -18.27 12.45 -17.20
CA ALA A 109 -19.12 11.59 -18.04
C ALA A 109 -19.98 10.64 -17.18
N CYS A 110 -19.37 10.00 -16.17
CA CYS A 110 -20.10 9.14 -15.23
C CYS A 110 -21.20 9.90 -14.46
N ALA A 111 -20.89 11.11 -13.96
CA ALA A 111 -21.88 11.96 -13.30
C ALA A 111 -23.04 12.37 -14.23
N ALA A 112 -22.73 12.76 -15.47
CA ALA A 112 -23.74 13.12 -16.47
C ALA A 112 -24.64 11.93 -16.84
N ALA A 113 -24.08 10.72 -16.99
CA ALA A 113 -24.85 9.52 -17.26
C ALA A 113 -25.83 9.19 -16.12
N ARG A 114 -25.39 9.30 -14.86
CA ARG A 114 -26.25 9.12 -13.68
C ARG A 114 -27.39 10.14 -13.64
N GLN A 115 -27.09 11.40 -13.91
CA GLN A 115 -28.12 12.46 -13.97
C GLN A 115 -29.15 12.21 -15.07
N ARG A 116 -28.72 11.76 -16.26
CA ARG A 116 -29.63 11.41 -17.36
C ARG A 116 -30.55 10.26 -16.98
N ARG A 117 -30.01 9.22 -16.34
CA ARG A 117 -30.81 8.09 -15.83
C ARG A 117 -31.87 8.57 -14.86
N GLU A 118 -31.50 9.42 -13.91
CA GLU A 118 -32.44 9.94 -12.91
C GLU A 118 -33.49 10.87 -13.52
N ALA A 119 -33.13 11.68 -14.51
CA ALA A 119 -34.10 12.47 -15.28
C ALA A 119 -35.08 11.57 -16.06
N ALA A 120 -34.58 10.52 -16.71
CA ALA A 120 -35.41 9.56 -17.45
C ALA A 120 -36.36 8.79 -16.52
N TYR A 121 -35.89 8.41 -15.32
CA TYR A 121 -36.74 7.77 -14.32
C TYR A 121 -37.80 8.70 -13.74
N ARG A 122 -37.48 9.98 -13.53
CA ARG A 122 -38.48 10.98 -13.15
C ARG A 122 -39.52 11.21 -14.24
N ALA A 123 -39.09 11.25 -15.51
CA ALA A 123 -39.99 11.41 -16.64
C ALA A 123 -40.90 10.18 -16.86
N ALA A 124 -40.36 8.97 -16.65
CA ALA A 124 -41.11 7.72 -16.80
C ALA A 124 -42.08 7.44 -15.64
N GLY A 125 -41.89 8.05 -14.46
CA GLY A 125 -42.78 7.87 -13.31
C GLY A 125 -43.02 6.40 -12.95
N LEU A 126 -44.29 6.02 -12.78
CA LEU A 126 -44.70 4.65 -12.48
C LEU A 126 -44.67 3.72 -13.70
N THR A 127 -44.61 4.27 -14.93
CA THR A 127 -44.62 3.47 -16.18
C THR A 127 -43.21 3.08 -16.62
N ARG A 128 -42.33 2.79 -15.66
CA ARG A 128 -40.93 2.50 -15.95
C ARG A 128 -40.77 1.07 -16.46
N ASP A 129 -40.52 0.94 -17.75
CA ASP A 129 -40.31 -0.36 -18.38
C ASP A 129 -38.91 -0.94 -18.08
N LEU A 130 -38.80 -2.27 -18.08
CA LEU A 130 -37.56 -2.98 -17.77
C LEU A 130 -36.47 -2.73 -18.85
N ALA A 131 -36.85 -2.60 -20.11
CA ALA A 131 -35.91 -2.41 -21.22
C ALA A 131 -35.24 -1.02 -21.16
N LEU A 132 -35.99 0.01 -20.78
CA LEU A 132 -35.54 1.37 -20.49
C LEU A 132 -34.60 1.36 -19.30
N SER A 133 -34.95 0.69 -18.20
CA SER A 133 -34.07 0.59 -17.04
C SER A 133 -32.73 -0.05 -17.41
N ARG A 134 -32.76 -1.18 -18.14
CA ARG A 134 -31.54 -1.86 -18.59
C ARG A 134 -30.67 -0.98 -19.48
N ARG A 135 -31.25 -0.35 -20.51
CA ARG A 135 -30.50 0.54 -21.41
C ARG A 135 -29.82 1.69 -20.66
N LEU A 136 -30.50 2.27 -19.66
CA LEU A 136 -29.93 3.36 -18.88
C LEU A 136 -28.84 2.87 -17.91
N ASP A 137 -29.01 1.69 -17.34
CA ASP A 137 -28.00 1.09 -16.45
C ASP A 137 -26.74 0.68 -17.24
N ASP A 138 -26.88 0.12 -18.44
CA ASP A 138 -25.77 -0.18 -19.35
C ASP A 138 -25.01 1.10 -19.76
N ALA A 139 -25.74 2.17 -20.08
CA ALA A 139 -25.14 3.46 -20.41
C ALA A 139 -24.37 4.07 -19.23
N VAL A 140 -24.85 3.89 -17.99
CA VAL A 140 -24.12 4.31 -16.78
C VAL A 140 -22.89 3.44 -16.57
N PHE A 141 -23.00 2.12 -16.76
CA PHE A 141 -21.88 1.20 -16.62
C PHE A 141 -20.74 1.56 -17.57
N GLU A 142 -21.03 1.74 -18.86
CA GLU A 142 -20.01 2.11 -19.85
C GLU A 142 -19.40 3.50 -19.60
N ALA A 143 -20.17 4.45 -19.06
CA ALA A 143 -19.65 5.77 -18.71
C ALA A 143 -18.80 5.79 -17.43
N CYS A 144 -18.97 4.80 -16.54
CA CYS A 144 -18.35 4.78 -15.22
C CYS A 144 -17.22 3.73 -15.07
N ARG A 145 -17.04 2.83 -16.03
CA ARG A 145 -15.90 1.90 -16.06
C ARG A 145 -14.57 2.60 -16.39
#